data_AF-A0A0G4B106-F1
#
_entry.id   AF-A0A0G4B106-F1
#
_cell.length_a   1.000
_cell.length_b   1.000
_cell.length_c   1.000
_cell.angle_alpha   90.00
_cell.angle_beta   90.00
_cell.angle_gamma   90.00
#
_symmetry.space_group_name_H-M   'P 1'
#
loop_
_entity.id
_entity.type
_entity.pdbx_description
1 polymer ?
#
loop_
_entity_poly.entity_id
_entity_poly.type
_entity_poly.pdbx_seq_one_letter_code
_entity_poly.pdbx_strand_id
1 'polypeptide(L)'
;MRNILAQLFRQRTLRKIIVSLFFISFSLAILVVPLESGKPNARIHNLEDSIWWTVSTITTVGYGDIVPVTTEGRALGIVLQIIGVIMSSSIIGSLVVQLNRKKDSYEWEKISKKLDLISEDIDETKKKTDFIILQTGEKKK
;
A
#
# COMPACT_ATOMS: atom_id res chain seq x y z
N MET A 1 -15.05 -15.99 2.61
CA MET A 1 -14.93 -15.21 3.88
C MET A 1 -13.50 -15.13 4.46
N ARG A 2 -12.65 -16.19 4.42
CA ARG A 2 -11.26 -16.15 4.97
C ARG A 2 -10.35 -15.04 4.40
N ASN A 3 -10.52 -14.63 3.13
CA ASN A 3 -9.64 -13.63 2.51
C ASN A 3 -9.98 -12.17 2.86
N ILE A 4 -11.23 -11.85 3.21
CA ILE A 4 -11.65 -10.48 3.57
C ILE A 4 -11.11 -10.10 4.95
N LEU A 5 -11.12 -11.04 5.90
CA LEU A 5 -10.52 -10.86 7.23
C LEU A 5 -9.01 -10.67 7.13
N ALA A 6 -8.31 -11.45 6.30
CA ALA A 6 -6.88 -11.25 6.03
C ALA A 6 -6.57 -9.88 5.40
N GLN A 7 -7.43 -9.40 4.50
CA GLN A 7 -7.29 -8.07 3.88
C GLN A 7 -7.53 -6.91 4.87
N LEU A 8 -8.51 -7.03 5.77
CA LEU A 8 -8.75 -6.05 6.83
C LEU A 8 -7.63 -6.05 7.88
N PHE A 9 -7.10 -7.23 8.20
CA PHE A 9 -5.93 -7.37 9.07
C PHE A 9 -4.69 -6.74 8.44
N ARG A 10 -4.49 -6.92 7.12
CA ARG A 10 -3.35 -6.35 6.36
C ARG A 10 -3.35 -4.82 6.40
N GLN A 11 -4.49 -4.16 6.13
CA GLN A 11 -4.57 -2.69 6.20
C GLN A 11 -4.30 -2.15 7.61
N ARG A 12 -4.83 -2.82 8.66
CA ARG A 12 -4.56 -2.44 10.06
C ARG A 12 -3.11 -2.68 10.47
N THR A 13 -2.47 -3.71 9.93
CA THR A 13 -1.06 -4.04 10.21
C THR A 13 -0.11 -3.08 9.52
N LEU A 14 -0.35 -2.73 8.24
CA LEU A 14 0.45 -1.74 7.51
C LEU A 14 0.44 -0.37 8.21
N ARG A 15 -0.74 0.08 8.66
CA ARG A 15 -0.85 1.34 9.43
C ARG A 15 -0.03 1.28 10.73
N LYS A 16 -0.10 0.16 11.46
CA LYS A 16 0.70 -0.01 12.69
C LYS A 16 2.21 0.01 12.40
N ILE A 17 2.65 -0.63 11.32
CA ILE A 17 4.06 -0.64 10.90
C ILE A 17 4.52 0.78 10.58
N ILE A 18 3.78 1.54 9.76
CA ILE A 18 4.15 2.92 9.39
C ILE A 18 4.23 3.82 10.62
N VAL A 19 3.25 3.74 11.52
CA VAL A 19 3.26 4.50 12.78
C VAL A 19 4.46 4.10 13.65
N SER A 20 4.75 2.81 13.78
CA SER A 20 5.91 2.32 14.54
C SER A 20 7.22 2.83 13.94
N LEU A 21 7.39 2.79 12.61
CA LEU A 21 8.58 3.27 11.93
C LEU A 21 8.77 4.79 12.08
N PHE A 22 7.68 5.55 12.14
CA PHE A 22 7.72 6.98 12.44
C PHE A 22 8.26 7.25 13.85
N PHE A 23 7.77 6.53 14.87
CA PHE A 23 8.29 6.64 16.24
C PHE A 23 9.75 6.21 16.35
N ILE A 24 10.14 5.13 15.67
CA ILE A 24 11.53 4.66 15.63
C ILE A 24 12.44 5.72 14.99
N SER A 25 12.00 6.33 13.90
CA SER A 25 12.74 7.41 13.22
C SER A 25 12.98 8.61 14.12
N PHE A 26 11.95 9.03 14.89
CA PHE A 26 12.08 10.13 15.83
C PHE A 26 13.00 9.78 17.02
N SER A 27 12.96 8.53 17.47
CA SER A 27 13.90 8.03 18.48
C SER A 27 15.35 8.03 17.98
N LEU A 28 15.59 7.67 16.71
CA LEU A 28 16.92 7.74 16.09
C LEU A 28 17.40 9.18 15.94
N ALA A 29 16.49 10.11 15.63
CA ALA A 29 16.79 11.55 15.60
C ALA A 29 17.25 12.06 16.98
N ILE A 30 16.58 11.65 18.06
CA ILE A 30 17.02 12.05 19.41
C ILE A 30 18.38 11.44 19.75
N LEU A 31 18.61 10.18 19.37
CA LEU A 31 19.83 9.44 19.70
C LEU A 31 21.09 9.96 18.97
N VAL A 32 20.95 10.50 17.75
CA VAL A 32 22.10 10.99 16.97
C VAL A 32 22.70 12.27 17.56
N VAL A 33 21.90 13.10 18.26
CA VAL A 33 22.35 14.36 18.86
C VAL A 33 23.50 14.17 19.85
N PRO A 34 23.40 13.35 20.91
CA PRO A 34 24.51 13.15 21.85
C PRO A 34 25.72 12.44 21.24
N LEU A 35 25.56 11.72 20.13
CA LEU A 35 26.67 11.06 19.43
C LEU A 35 27.50 12.05 18.62
N GLU A 36 26.84 13.05 18.04
CA GLU A 36 27.46 14.07 17.18
C GLU A 36 27.86 15.34 17.95
N SER A 37 27.14 15.67 19.03
CA SER A 37 27.34 16.90 19.80
C SER A 37 28.73 16.93 20.43
N GLY A 38 29.46 18.03 20.17
CA GLY A 38 30.81 18.25 20.68
C GLY A 38 31.91 17.50 19.89
N LYS A 39 31.59 16.85 18.77
CA LYS A 39 32.59 16.21 17.90
C LYS A 39 33.14 17.20 16.86
N PRO A 40 34.43 17.12 16.50
CA PRO A 40 35.00 17.96 15.46
C PRO A 40 34.27 17.77 14.13
N ASN A 41 33.96 18.87 13.45
CA ASN A 41 33.25 18.91 12.15
C ASN A 41 31.80 18.40 12.15
N ALA A 42 31.23 18.02 13.30
CA ALA A 42 29.82 17.69 13.41
C ALA A 42 28.98 18.97 13.29
N ARG A 43 27.86 18.90 12.56
CA ARG A 43 26.89 19.99 12.39
C ARG A 43 25.55 19.73 13.09
N ILE A 44 25.42 18.56 13.73
CA ILE A 44 24.23 18.20 14.50
C ILE A 44 24.52 18.56 15.96
N HIS A 45 24.02 19.69 16.43
CA HIS A 45 24.27 20.19 17.80
C HIS A 45 23.04 20.15 18.70
N ASN A 46 21.86 20.15 18.11
CA ASN A 46 20.60 20.18 18.84
C ASN A 46 19.57 19.26 18.16
N LEU A 47 18.37 19.22 18.73
CA LEU A 47 17.28 18.41 18.21
C LEU A 47 16.74 18.95 16.88
N GLU A 48 16.78 20.26 16.63
CA GLU A 48 16.27 20.84 15.39
C GLU A 48 17.10 20.42 14.18
N ASP A 49 18.43 20.43 14.31
CA ASP A 49 19.37 19.96 13.28
C ASP A 49 19.14 18.48 12.95
N SER A 50 18.94 17.67 13.99
CA SER A 50 18.71 16.24 13.85
C SER A 50 17.36 15.92 13.20
N ILE A 51 16.29 16.65 13.56
CA ILE A 51 14.98 16.50 12.92
C ILE A 51 15.06 16.89 11.45
N TRP A 52 15.74 17.99 11.12
CA TRP A 52 15.96 18.41 9.74
C TRP A 52 16.71 17.35 8.92
N TRP A 53 17.82 16.83 9.46
CA TRP A 53 18.57 15.74 8.84
C TRP A 53 17.72 14.46 8.70
N THR A 54 16.95 14.12 9.72
CA THR A 54 16.11 12.90 9.73
C THR A 54 15.02 12.97 8.66
N VAL A 55 14.31 14.11 8.58
CA VAL A 55 13.26 14.33 7.60
C VAL A 55 13.82 14.32 6.18
N SER A 56 14.91 15.05 5.93
CA SER A 56 15.55 15.08 4.60
C SER A 56 16.11 13.71 4.18
N THR A 57 16.56 12.88 5.13
CA THR A 57 17.05 11.52 4.87
C THR A 57 15.93 10.54 4.57
N ILE A 58 14.87 10.50 5.39
CA ILE A 58 13.73 9.58 5.21
C ILE A 58 12.97 9.87 3.92
N THR A 59 12.84 11.15 3.58
CA THR A 59 12.23 11.59 2.32
C THR A 59 13.16 11.42 1.12
N THR A 60 14.39 10.93 1.33
CA THR A 60 15.42 10.72 0.29
C THR A 60 15.84 11.99 -0.45
N VAL A 61 15.58 13.17 0.12
CA VAL A 61 16.01 14.46 -0.44
C VAL A 61 17.51 14.64 -0.26
N GLY A 62 18.01 14.42 0.96
CA GLY A 62 19.45 14.37 1.25
C GLY A 62 20.25 15.60 0.83
N TYR A 63 19.90 16.80 1.32
CA TYR A 63 20.60 18.05 0.98
C TYR A 63 22.12 18.01 1.23
N GLY A 64 22.57 17.24 2.23
CA GLY A 64 23.98 17.07 2.56
C GLY A 64 24.61 18.25 3.32
N ASP A 65 23.79 19.22 3.72
CA ASP A 65 24.16 20.39 4.53
C ASP A 65 24.49 20.01 5.98
N ILE A 66 23.69 19.13 6.56
CA ILE A 66 23.82 18.58 7.91
C ILE A 66 23.80 17.06 7.79
N VAL A 67 24.89 16.40 8.22
CA VAL A 67 25.02 14.93 8.19
C VAL A 67 25.83 14.45 9.39
N PRO A 68 25.58 13.23 9.91
CA PRO A 68 26.41 12.64 10.94
C PRO A 68 27.83 12.36 10.43
N VAL A 69 28.83 12.79 11.19
CA VAL A 69 30.25 12.59 10.87
C VAL A 69 30.87 11.46 11.68
N THR A 70 30.26 11.09 12.82
CA THR A 70 30.75 9.98 13.65
C THR A 70 30.42 8.62 13.04
N THR A 71 31.21 7.62 13.41
CA THR A 71 31.00 6.24 12.98
C THR A 71 29.65 5.72 13.48
N GLU A 72 29.32 6.02 14.73
CA GLU A 72 28.06 5.63 15.36
C GLU A 72 26.88 6.35 14.72
N GLY A 73 26.98 7.67 14.49
CA GLY A 73 25.95 8.45 13.82
C GLY A 73 25.70 7.99 12.38
N ARG A 74 26.75 7.62 11.64
CA ARG A 74 26.62 7.02 10.30
C ARG A 74 25.96 5.65 10.34
N ALA A 75 26.26 4.81 11.33
CA ALA A 75 25.59 3.53 11.51
C ALA A 75 24.08 3.71 11.75
N LEU A 76 23.68 4.67 12.59
CA LEU A 76 22.27 5.05 12.76
C LEU A 76 21.67 5.59 11.46
N GLY A 77 22.41 6.38 10.69
CA GLY A 77 22.00 6.87 9.38
C GLY A 77 21.69 5.76 8.38
N ILE A 78 22.45 4.67 8.36
CA ILE A 78 22.16 3.51 7.50
C ILE A 78 20.82 2.88 7.88
N VAL A 79 20.57 2.68 9.18
CA VAL A 79 19.30 2.14 9.67
C VAL A 79 18.14 3.07 9.29
N LEU A 80 18.33 4.38 9.43
CA LEU A 80 17.33 5.39 9.09
C LEU A 80 16.97 5.39 7.60
N GLN A 81 17.96 5.24 6.72
CA GLN A 81 17.74 5.15 5.28
C GLN A 81 16.91 3.92 4.91
N ILE A 82 17.19 2.75 5.51
CA ILE A 82 16.39 1.53 5.31
C ILE A 82 14.94 1.76 5.74
N ILE A 83 14.74 2.40 6.90
CA ILE A 83 13.40 2.75 7.40
C ILE A 83 12.66 3.65 6.39
N GLY A 84 13.33 4.67 5.86
CA GLY A 84 12.75 5.57 4.87
C GLY A 84 12.26 4.85 3.60
N VAL A 85 13.07 3.94 3.07
CA VAL A 85 12.68 3.12 1.91
C VAL A 85 11.47 2.24 2.22
N ILE A 86 11.43 1.60 3.39
CA ILE A 86 10.30 0.74 3.81
C ILE A 86 9.02 1.58 3.96
N MET A 87 9.11 2.77 4.56
CA MET A 87 7.97 3.67 4.73
C MET A 87 7.41 4.11 3.37
N SER A 88 8.25 4.66 2.49
CA SER A 88 7.84 5.13 1.16
C SER A 88 7.24 4.00 0.31
N SER A 89 7.88 2.83 0.30
CA SER A 89 7.39 1.64 -0.41
C SER A 89 6.04 1.15 0.12
N SER A 90 5.84 1.20 1.45
CA SER A 90 4.58 0.78 2.08
C SER A 90 3.41 1.71 1.70
N ILE A 91 3.65 3.02 1.61
CA ILE A 91 2.65 4.00 1.19
C ILE A 91 2.23 3.76 -0.26
N ILE A 92 3.20 3.63 -1.17
CA ILE A 92 2.95 3.36 -2.59
C ILE A 92 2.22 2.03 -2.76
N GLY A 93 2.70 0.97 -2.09
CA GLY A 93 2.06 -0.35 -2.13
C GLY A 93 0.60 -0.32 -1.64
N SER A 94 0.31 0.44 -0.58
CA SER A 94 -1.05 0.63 -0.09
C SER A 94 -1.95 1.35 -1.11
N LEU A 95 -1.43 2.36 -1.80
CA LEU A 95 -2.17 3.07 -2.84
C LEU A 95 -2.49 2.16 -4.03
N VAL A 96 -1.50 1.41 -4.51
CA VAL A 96 -1.67 0.45 -5.62
C VAL A 96 -2.74 -0.60 -5.29
N VAL A 97 -2.70 -1.16 -4.06
CA VAL A 97 -3.72 -2.12 -3.61
C VAL A 97 -5.12 -1.51 -3.63
N GLN A 98 -5.27 -0.25 -3.21
CA GLN A 98 -6.57 0.45 -3.22
C GLN A 98 -7.08 0.71 -4.64
N LEU A 99 -6.19 1.11 -5.55
CA LEU A 99 -6.54 1.33 -6.96
C LEU A 99 -6.96 0.02 -7.64
N ASN A 100 -6.21 -1.06 -7.42
CA ASN A 100 -6.54 -2.37 -7.97
C ASN A 100 -7.88 -2.90 -7.43
N ARG A 101 -8.18 -2.72 -6.14
CA ARG A 101 -9.48 -3.11 -5.58
C ARG A 101 -10.67 -2.41 -6.24
N LYS A 102 -10.53 -1.12 -6.57
CA LYS A 102 -11.58 -0.37 -7.29
C LYS A 102 -11.76 -0.89 -8.71
N LYS A 103 -10.65 -1.17 -9.40
CA LYS A 103 -10.66 -1.73 -10.77
C LYS A 103 -11.31 -3.11 -10.81
N ASP A 104 -10.91 -4.01 -9.90
CA ASP A 104 -11.47 -5.36 -9.84
C ASP A 104 -12.98 -5.31 -9.59
N SER A 105 -13.42 -4.47 -8.65
CA SER A 105 -14.86 -4.33 -8.32
C SER A 105 -15.67 -3.85 -9.52
N TYR A 106 -15.13 -2.93 -10.32
CA TYR A 106 -15.76 -2.43 -11.55
C TYR A 106 -15.85 -3.51 -12.64
N GLU A 107 -14.78 -4.27 -12.88
CA GLU A 107 -14.77 -5.36 -13.86
C GLU A 107 -15.75 -6.48 -13.48
N TRP A 108 -15.81 -6.84 -12.18
CA TRP A 108 -16.77 -7.83 -11.69
C TRP A 108 -18.22 -7.40 -11.87
N GLU A 109 -18.54 -6.13 -11.62
CA GLU A 109 -19.89 -5.60 -11.85
C GLU A 109 -20.27 -5.65 -13.33
N LYS A 110 -19.33 -5.32 -14.21
CA LYS A 110 -19.52 -5.38 -15.67
C LYS A 110 -19.72 -6.81 -16.17
N ILE A 111 -18.94 -7.77 -15.65
CA ILE A 111 -19.06 -9.18 -16.00
C ILE A 111 -20.41 -9.73 -15.49
N SER A 112 -20.80 -9.43 -14.24
CA SER A 112 -22.09 -9.86 -13.69
C SER A 112 -23.26 -9.40 -14.55
N LYS A 113 -23.29 -8.11 -14.91
CA LYS A 113 -24.34 -7.56 -15.79
C LYS A 113 -24.42 -8.28 -17.13
N LYS A 114 -23.27 -8.62 -17.73
CA LYS A 114 -23.25 -9.38 -18.99
C LYS A 114 -23.76 -10.82 -18.82
N LEU A 115 -23.44 -11.47 -17.70
CA LEU A 115 -23.92 -12.82 -17.39
C LEU A 115 -25.44 -12.82 -17.17
N ASP A 116 -25.98 -11.82 -16.49
CA ASP A 116 -27.42 -11.68 -16.26
C ASP A 116 -28.16 -11.52 -17.59
N LEU A 117 -27.66 -10.68 -18.50
CA LEU A 117 -28.20 -10.51 -19.85
C LEU A 117 -28.17 -11.82 -20.67
N ILE A 118 -27.03 -12.53 -20.65
CA ILE A 118 -26.89 -13.81 -21.37
C ILE A 118 -27.83 -14.87 -20.77
N SER A 119 -28.01 -14.89 -19.45
CA SER A 119 -28.92 -15.82 -18.79
C SER A 119 -30.37 -15.59 -19.22
N GLU A 120 -30.78 -14.32 -19.35
CA GLU A 120 -32.12 -13.94 -19.82
C GLU A 120 -32.35 -14.37 -21.29
N ASP A 121 -31.38 -14.11 -22.18
CA ASP A 121 -31.44 -14.51 -23.58
C ASP A 121 -31.53 -16.04 -23.76
N ILE A 122 -30.82 -16.82 -22.93
CA ILE A 122 -30.87 -18.28 -22.94
C ILE A 122 -32.26 -18.79 -22.52
N ASP A 123 -32.86 -18.20 -21.48
CA ASP A 123 -34.19 -18.58 -21.02
C ASP A 123 -35.28 -18.23 -22.04
N GLU A 124 -35.16 -17.09 -22.73
CA GLU A 124 -36.07 -16.74 -23.83
C GLU A 124 -35.93 -17.73 -25.00
N THR A 125 -34.70 -18.08 -25.35
CA THR A 125 -34.41 -19.02 -26.45
C THR A 125 -34.93 -20.43 -26.13
N LYS A 126 -34.81 -20.89 -24.88
CA LYS A 126 -35.41 -22.15 -24.43
C LYS A 126 -36.93 -22.14 -24.54
N LYS A 127 -37.61 -21.08 -24.08
CA LYS A 127 -39.08 -20.95 -24.19
C LYS A 127 -39.56 -21.01 -25.64
N LYS A 128 -38.87 -20.33 -26.57
CA LYS A 128 -39.19 -20.39 -28.01
C LYS A 128 -39.01 -21.79 -28.58
N THR A 129 -37.96 -22.50 -28.17
CA THR A 129 -37.69 -23.87 -28.61
C THR A 129 -38.77 -24.84 -28.12
N ASP A 130 -39.11 -24.79 -26.84
CA ASP A 130 -40.17 -25.63 -26.24
C ASP A 130 -41.53 -25.39 -26.89
N PHE A 131 -41.84 -24.12 -27.20
CA PHE A 131 -43.06 -23.75 -27.92
C PHE A 131 -43.12 -24.37 -29.33
N ILE A 132 -42.02 -24.33 -30.09
CA ILE A 132 -41.96 -24.92 -31.44
C ILE A 132 -42.12 -26.44 -31.39
N ILE A 133 -41.49 -27.11 -30.41
CA ILE A 133 -41.61 -28.58 -30.24
C ILE A 133 -43.07 -28.96 -29.98
N LEU A 134 -43.78 -28.21 -29.12
CA LEU A 134 -45.20 -28.43 -28.85
C LEU A 134 -46.07 -28.27 -30.11
N GLN A 135 -45.85 -27.23 -30.91
CA GLN A 135 -46.61 -27.03 -32.17
C GLN A 135 -46.30 -28.08 -33.24
N THR A 136 -45.08 -28.63 -33.26
CA THR A 136 -44.67 -29.61 -34.27
C THR A 136 -45.10 -31.04 -33.91
N GLY A 137 -45.22 -31.34 -32.61
CA GLY A 137 -45.72 -32.62 -32.10
C GLY A 137 -47.22 -32.85 -32.34
N GLU A 138 -48.04 -31.79 -32.33
CA GLU A 138 -49.49 -31.91 -32.61
C GLU A 138 -49.81 -32.14 -34.10
N LYS A 139 -48.98 -31.64 -35.02
CA LYS A 139 -49.23 -31.80 -36.48
C LYS A 139 -48.88 -33.19 -37.05
N LYS A 140 -48.33 -34.10 -36.23
CA LYS A 140 -47.96 -35.47 -36.64
C LYS A 140 -48.96 -36.56 -36.20
N LYS A 141 -50.09 -36.19 -35.60
CA LYS A 141 -51.26 -37.05 -35.38
C LYS A 141 -52.38 -36.64 -36.33
#